data_AF-A0A352CTZ3-F1
#
_entry.id   AF-A0A352CTZ3-F1
#
_cell.length_a   1.000
_cell.length_b   1.000
_cell.length_c   1.000
_cell.angle_alpha   90.00
_cell.angle_beta   90.00
_cell.angle_gamma   90.00
#
_symmetry.space_group_name_H-M   'P 1'
#
loop_
_entity.id
_entity.type
_entity.pdbx_description
1 polymer ?
#
loop_
_entity_poly.entity_id
_entity_poly.type
_entity_poly.pdbx_seq_one_letter_code
_entity_poly.pdbx_strand_id
1 'polypeptide(L)' 'MKLQNIKDVDGFFKVIDNCKGRVELVTAEGDRLNLKSKLSQYVSLANIFSNEAAIPELEIVASEPEDIKALMDFMIQGN' A
#
# COMPACT_ATOMS: atom_id res chain seq x y z
N MET A 1 1.63 -3.86 8.49
CA MET A 1 3.03 -3.40 8.39
C MET A 1 3.05 -1.93 7.95
N LYS A 2 3.95 -1.08 8.45
CA LYS A 2 3.95 0.35 8.10
C LYS A 2 4.32 0.57 6.63
N LEU A 3 3.57 1.43 5.94
CA LEU A 3 3.86 1.85 4.58
C LEU A 3 5.03 2.84 4.58
N GLN A 4 6.15 2.48 3.94
CA GLN A 4 7.33 3.35 3.88
C GLN A 4 8.06 3.19 2.54
N ASN A 5 8.78 4.25 2.13
CA ASN A 5 9.74 4.24 1.04
C ASN A 5 9.17 3.83 -0.34
N ILE A 6 7.96 4.27 -0.68
CA ILE A 6 7.37 4.05 -2.01
C ILE A 6 7.77 5.21 -2.92
N LYS A 7 8.60 4.93 -3.92
CA LYS A 7 9.01 5.90 -4.95
C LYS A 7 8.36 5.59 -6.29
N ASP A 8 8.35 4.31 -6.69
CA ASP A 8 7.62 3.83 -7.86
C ASP A 8 6.19 3.43 -7.48
N VAL A 9 5.27 4.38 -7.61
CA VAL A 9 3.89 4.14 -7.22
C VAL A 9 3.14 3.25 -8.23
N ASP A 10 3.52 3.30 -9.51
CA ASP A 10 2.94 2.43 -10.54
C ASP A 10 3.40 0.98 -10.33
N GLY A 11 4.68 0.78 -9.99
CA GLY A 11 5.23 -0.52 -9.61
C GLY A 11 4.53 -1.10 -8.38
N PHE A 12 4.29 -0.26 -7.37
CA PHE A 12 3.58 -0.65 -6.16
C PHE A 12 2.17 -1.18 -6.46
N PHE A 13 1.39 -0.48 -7.29
CA PHE A 13 0.06 -0.96 -7.65
C PHE A 13 0.07 -2.20 -8.54
N LYS A 14 1.08 -2.37 -9.40
CA LYS A 14 1.25 -3.64 -10.13
C LYS A 14 1.46 -4.82 -9.19
N VAL A 15 2.21 -4.63 -8.09
CA VAL A 15 2.37 -5.68 -7.07
C VAL A 15 1.04 -5.97 -6.39
N ILE A 16 0.28 -4.94 -6.02
CA ILE A 16 -1.06 -5.10 -5.40
C ILE A 16 -2.04 -5.82 -6.34
N ASP A 17 -2.06 -5.48 -7.62
CA ASP A 17 -2.95 -6.12 -8.60
C ASP A 17 -2.60 -7.61 -8.79
N ASN A 18 -1.32 -7.97 -8.63
CA ASN A 18 -0.84 -9.35 -8.69
C ASN A 18 -1.02 -10.15 -7.40
N CYS A 19 -1.35 -9.49 -6.29
CA CYS A 19 -1.65 -10.17 -5.03
C CYS A 19 -2.89 -11.05 -5.18
N LYS A 20 -2.89 -12.25 -4.59
CA LYS A 20 -4.02 -13.18 -4.68
C LYS A 20 -5.13 -12.81 -3.71
N GLY A 21 -4.76 -12.48 -2.47
CA GLY A 21 -5.65 -12.15 -1.39
C GLY A 21 -6.20 -10.73 -1.45
N ARG A 22 -6.83 -10.32 -0.35
CA ARG A 22 -7.19 -8.92 -0.11
C ARG A 22 -5.98 -8.16 0.42
N VAL A 23 -5.81 -6.94 -0.08
CA VAL A 23 -4.82 -5.99 0.37
C VAL A 23 -5.56 -4.72 0.80
N GLU A 24 -5.36 -4.34 2.06
CA GLU A 24 -6.04 -3.20 2.68
C GLU A 24 -5.01 -2.21 3.21
N LEU A 25 -5.32 -0.92 3.05
CA LEU A 25 -4.67 0.17 3.77
C LEU A 25 -5.48 0.45 5.03
N VAL A 26 -4.79 0.53 6.17
CA VAL A 26 -5.39 0.80 7.47
C VAL A 26 -4.80 2.08 8.04
N THR A 27 -5.64 3.01 8.48
CA THR A 27 -5.20 4.25 9.15
C THR A 27 -5.05 4.03 10.65
N ALA A 28 -4.37 4.95 11.34
CA ALA A 28 -4.29 4.96 12.81
C ALA A 28 -5.67 4.99 13.50
N GLU A 29 -6.68 5.54 12.82
CA GLU A 29 -8.07 5.63 13.31
C GLU A 29 -8.86 4.34 13.07
N GLY A 30 -8.29 3.38 12.33
CA GLY A 30 -8.88 2.07 12.05
C GLY A 30 -9.69 1.99 10.74
N ASP A 31 -9.72 3.05 9.94
CA ASP A 31 -10.35 3.02 8.62
C ASP A 31 -9.64 2.02 7.72
N ARG A 32 -10.42 1.27 6.94
CA ARG A 32 -9.90 0.26 6.01
C ARG A 32 -10.26 0.59 4.58
N LEU A 33 -9.24 0.66 3.72
CA LEU A 33 -9.39 0.92 2.30
C LEU A 33 -8.87 -0.28 1.50
N ASN A 34 -9.71 -0.87 0.65
CA ASN A 34 -9.29 -1.98 -0.22
C ASN A 34 -8.44 -1.48 -1.39
N LEU A 35 -7.15 -1.78 -1.40
CA LEU A 35 -6.21 -1.30 -2.41
C LEU A 35 -6.32 -2.01 -3.77
N LYS A 36 -7.09 -3.10 -3.89
CA LYS A 36 -7.40 -3.72 -5.20
C LYS A 36 -8.49 -2.99 -5.97
N SER A 37 -9.20 -2.05 -5.33
CA SER A 37 -10.16 -1.17 -6.00
C SER A 37 -9.43 -0.01 -6.67
N LYS A 38 -9.58 0.16 -7.99
CA LYS A 38 -8.95 1.26 -8.74
C LYS A 38 -9.26 2.64 -8.14
N LEU A 39 -10.49 2.85 -7.67
CA LEU A 39 -10.88 4.12 -7.04
C LEU A 39 -10.14 4.34 -5.69
N SER A 40 -9.96 3.27 -4.93
CA SER A 40 -9.17 3.29 -3.70
C SER A 40 -7.67 3.46 -3.97
N GLN A 41 -7.16 2.95 -5.09
CA GLN A 41 -5.79 3.22 -5.57
C GLN A 41 -5.63 4.73 -5.81
N TYR A 42 -6.56 5.38 -6.53
CA TYR A 42 -6.53 6.83 -6.74
C TYR A 42 -6.62 7.66 -5.45
N VAL A 43 -7.42 7.24 -4.46
CA VAL A 43 -7.50 7.93 -3.16
C VAL A 43 -6.22 7.74 -2.35
N SER A 44 -5.64 6.53 -2.37
CA SER A 44 -4.35 6.25 -1.73
C SER A 44 -3.22 7.06 -2.36
N LEU A 45 -3.22 7.21 -3.69
CA LEU A 45 -2.29 8.07 -4.42
C LEU A 45 -2.36 9.50 -3.94
N ALA A 46 -3.56 10.08 -3.88
CA ALA A 46 -3.74 11.45 -3.40
C ALA A 46 -3.22 11.62 -1.97
N ASN A 47 -3.48 10.66 -1.06
CA ASN A 47 -2.99 10.73 0.32
C ASN A 47 -1.46 10.60 0.43
N ILE A 48 -0.84 9.76 -0.39
CA ILE A 48 0.63 9.57 -0.43
C ILE A 48 1.31 10.79 -1.04
N PHE A 49 0.77 11.36 -2.12
CA PHE A 49 1.34 12.51 -2.82
C PHE A 49 1.04 13.86 -2.17
N SER A 50 -0.02 13.97 -1.36
CA SER A 50 -0.37 15.26 -0.71
C SER A 50 0.44 15.55 0.54
N ASN A 51 1.19 14.58 1.08
CA ASN A 51 1.86 14.72 2.37
C ASN A 51 3.35 14.34 2.31
N GLU A 52 4.19 15.22 1.74
CA GLU A 52 5.66 15.08 1.86
C GLU A 52 6.18 15.15 3.31
N ALA A 53 5.37 15.59 4.29
CA ALA A 53 5.82 15.83 5.67
C ALA A 53 5.18 14.94 6.75
N ALA A 54 4.15 14.14 6.42
CA ALA A 54 3.54 13.24 7.40
C ALA A 54 2.81 12.14 6.65
N ILE A 55 3.51 11.04 6.36
CA ILE A 55 2.82 9.76 6.11
C ILE A 55 2.05 9.53 7.42
N PRO A 56 0.70 9.56 7.43
CA PRO A 56 -0.06 9.15 8.61
C PRO A 56 0.43 7.74 8.99
N GLU A 57 0.22 7.27 10.22
CA GLU A 57 0.54 5.87 10.53
C GLU A 57 -0.40 4.95 9.71
N LEU A 58 0.01 4.67 8.48
CA LEU A 58 -0.67 3.89 7.49
C LEU A 58 -0.02 2.51 7.50
N GLU A 59 -0.87 1.51 7.67
CA GLU A 59 -0.46 0.13 7.62
C GLU A 59 -1.04 -0.57 6.41
N ILE A 60 -0.25 -1.43 5.79
CA ILE A 60 -0.73 -2.43 4.85
C ILE A 60 -1.02 -3.73 5.57
N VAL A 61 -2.18 -4.30 5.23
CA VAL A 61 -2.60 -5.64 5.63
C VAL A 61 -2.85 -6.44 4.36
N ALA A 62 -2.12 -7.54 4.19
CA ALA A 62 -2.37 -8.52 3.15
C ALA A 62 -2.85 -9.83 3.79
N SER A 63 -3.80 -10.49 3.14
CA SER A 63 -4.44 -11.70 3.69
C SER A 63 -3.58 -12.97 3.49
N GLU A 64 -2.78 -13.01 2.44
CA GLU A 64 -1.97 -14.18 2.08
C GLU A 64 -0.49 -13.96 2.44
N PRO A 65 0.21 -14.98 2.98
CA PRO A 65 1.64 -14.89 3.31
C PRO A 65 2.52 -14.54 2.11
N GLU A 66 2.20 -15.03 0.92
CA GLU A 66 2.97 -14.77 -0.31
C GLU A 66 2.85 -13.31 -0.76
N ASP A 67 1.66 -12.71 -0.57
CA ASP A 67 1.40 -11.31 -0.90
C ASP A 67 2.18 -10.38 0.05
N ILE A 68 2.28 -10.73 1.34
CA ILE A 68 3.11 -10.00 2.31
C ILE A 68 4.57 -9.98 1.84
N LYS A 69 5.09 -11.12 1.39
CA LYS A 69 6.47 -11.22 0.91
C LYS A 69 6.71 -10.33 -0.32
N ALA A 70 5.80 -10.38 -1.31
CA ALA A 70 5.92 -9.56 -2.51
C ALA A 70 5.91 -8.06 -2.20
N LEU A 71 5.05 -7.63 -1.26
CA LEU A 71 4.96 -6.23 -0.82
C LEU A 71 6.20 -5.79 -0.03
N MET A 72 6.73 -6.65 0.85
CA MET A 72 7.98 -6.40 1.57
C MET A 72 9.17 -6.27 0.63
N ASP A 73 9.31 -7.20 -0.32
CA ASP A 73 10.39 -7.19 -1.30
C ASP A 73 10.38 -5.88 -2.10
N PHE A 74 9.19 -5.40 -2.48
CA PHE A 74 9.02 -4.10 -3.16
C PHE A 74 9.49 -2.92 -2.30
N MET A 75 9.04 -2.84 -1.04
CA MET A 75 9.40 -1.76 -0.12
C MET A 75 10.90 -1.72 0.24
N ILE A 76 11.54 -2.90 0.35
CA ILE A 76 12.98 -3.02 0.67
C ILE A 76 13.85 -2.65 -0.54
N GLN A 77 13.43 -3.02 -1.75
CA GLN A 77 14.17 -2.68 -2.97
C GLN A 77 14.19 -1.17 -3.24
N GLY A 78 13.23 -0.41 -2.69
CA GLY A 78 13.23 1.05 -2.72
C GLY A 78 13.13 1.65 -4.12
N ASN A 79 12.55 0.89 -5.06
CA ASN A 79 12.23 1.33 -6.42
C ASN A 79 11.05 2.32 -6.41
#